data_AF-A0A960UXG4-F1
#
_entry.id   AF-A0A960UXG4-F1
#
_cell.length_a   1.000
_cell.length_b   1.000
_cell.length_c   1.000
_cell.angle_alpha   90.00
_cell.angle_beta   90.00
_cell.angle_gamma   90.00
#
_symmetry.space_group_name_H-M   'P 1'
#
loop_
_entity.id
_entity.type
_entity.pdbx_description
1 polymer ?
#
loop_
_entity_poly.entity_id
_entity_poly.type
_entity_poly.pdbx_seq_one_letter_code
_entity_poly.pdbx_strand_id
1 'polypeptide(L)'
;YALLNMIQFLNQVHEMETDLTIVPEMETFLYQMGEAYSFPNSFFMKRNNNPLIRPLIVPALRANRYLVAMTTNTRAFTGLHTNEEEGINVVADQAFAKMDIRLLPNTTPEEYLEKLKKVAEPYGVEIKTIGNIRPNSSPMDSEFFKVLSRISVENVPGSVVTPLITPGNTDNTYLREIGLQCYGLTPVLLTSEELGSTHSDNEYLSQDNLKLGTKIMFETVVGMN
;
A
#
# COMPACT_ATOMS: atom_id res chain seq x y z
N TYR A 1 -30.79 -9.54 14.83
CA TYR A 1 -29.67 -9.38 15.79
C TYR A 1 -28.62 -8.50 15.14
N ALA A 2 -28.58 -7.20 15.47
CA ALA A 2 -27.74 -6.24 14.74
C ALA A 2 -26.24 -6.57 14.84
N LEU A 3 -25.76 -6.87 16.06
CA LEU A 3 -24.37 -7.25 16.28
C LEU A 3 -23.98 -8.53 15.53
N LEU A 4 -24.81 -9.57 15.57
CA LEU A 4 -24.52 -10.83 14.87
C LEU A 4 -24.42 -10.61 13.35
N ASN A 5 -25.36 -9.87 12.77
CA ASN A 5 -25.34 -9.53 11.35
C ASN A 5 -24.08 -8.71 10.99
N MET A 6 -23.70 -7.74 11.83
CA MET A 6 -22.49 -6.96 11.64
C MET A 6 -21.23 -7.84 11.67
N ILE A 7 -21.11 -8.75 12.65
CA ILE A 7 -19.96 -9.68 12.73
C ILE A 7 -19.88 -10.57 11.49
N GLN A 8 -21.01 -11.13 11.05
CA GLN A 8 -21.04 -11.99 9.87
C GLN A 8 -20.68 -11.21 8.59
N PHE A 9 -21.19 -9.99 8.44
CA PHE A 9 -20.81 -9.08 7.36
C PHE A 9 -19.30 -8.81 7.36
N LEU A 10 -18.74 -8.41 8.50
CA LEU A 10 -17.30 -8.13 8.61
C LEU A 10 -16.46 -9.38 8.32
N ASN A 11 -16.90 -10.57 8.74
CA ASN A 11 -16.22 -11.82 8.42
C ASN A 11 -16.25 -12.10 6.91
N GLN A 12 -17.40 -11.92 6.25
CA GLN A 12 -17.48 -12.08 4.79
C GLN A 12 -16.58 -11.07 4.07
N VAL A 13 -16.56 -9.81 4.50
CA VAL A 13 -15.67 -8.78 3.97
C VAL A 13 -14.19 -9.15 4.18
N HIS A 14 -13.83 -9.73 5.33
CA HIS A 14 -12.48 -10.19 5.60
C HIS A 14 -12.00 -11.26 4.60
N GLU A 15 -12.87 -12.23 4.30
CA GLU A 15 -12.59 -13.39 3.43
C GLU A 15 -12.61 -13.08 1.92
N MET A 16 -13.12 -11.92 1.50
CA MET A 16 -13.16 -11.51 0.10
C MET A 16 -11.76 -11.21 -0.47
N GLU A 17 -11.56 -11.42 -1.78
CA GLU A 17 -10.36 -10.94 -2.52
C GLU A 17 -9.02 -11.20 -1.80
N THR A 18 -8.83 -12.43 -1.34
CA THR A 18 -7.59 -12.84 -0.67
C THR A 18 -6.47 -13.18 -1.66
N ASP A 19 -6.78 -13.28 -2.95
CA ASP A 19 -5.84 -13.52 -4.04
C ASP A 19 -4.95 -12.31 -4.30
N LEU A 20 -3.67 -12.58 -4.55
CA LEU A 20 -2.70 -11.54 -4.89
C LEU A 20 -2.93 -11.10 -6.33
N THR A 21 -2.97 -9.79 -6.56
CA THR A 21 -3.01 -9.12 -7.86
C THR A 21 -1.67 -8.44 -8.13
N ILE A 22 -1.08 -8.70 -9.30
CA ILE A 22 0.15 -8.02 -9.74
C ILE A 22 -0.27 -6.89 -10.68
N VAL A 23 -0.23 -5.67 -10.19
CA VAL A 23 -0.44 -4.44 -10.98
C VAL A 23 0.87 -4.02 -11.68
N PRO A 24 0.84 -3.16 -12.71
CA PRO A 24 2.04 -2.78 -13.47
C PRO A 24 3.20 -2.24 -12.61
N GLU A 25 2.89 -1.49 -11.56
CA GLU A 25 3.88 -1.00 -10.61
C GLU A 25 4.53 -2.15 -9.83
N MET A 26 3.74 -3.16 -9.42
CA MET A 26 4.27 -4.34 -8.73
C MET A 26 5.07 -5.26 -9.66
N GLU A 27 4.66 -5.39 -10.93
CA GLU A 27 5.42 -6.12 -11.95
C GLU A 27 6.80 -5.49 -12.15
N THR A 28 6.83 -4.16 -12.31
CA THR A 28 8.07 -3.38 -12.42
C THR A 28 8.88 -3.51 -11.14
N PHE A 29 8.23 -3.47 -9.97
CA PHE A 29 8.90 -3.62 -8.69
C PHE A 29 9.67 -4.93 -8.60
N LEU A 30 8.99 -6.05 -8.87
CA LEU A 30 9.60 -7.37 -8.85
C LEU A 30 10.69 -7.52 -9.91
N TYR A 31 10.47 -6.99 -11.12
CA TYR A 31 11.47 -7.04 -12.18
C TYR A 31 12.78 -6.35 -11.76
N GLN A 32 12.68 -5.11 -11.24
CA GLN A 32 13.83 -4.33 -10.78
C GLN A 32 14.54 -5.01 -9.61
N MET A 33 13.79 -5.50 -8.61
CA MET A 33 14.37 -6.27 -7.51
C MET A 33 15.15 -7.49 -8.03
N GLY A 34 14.67 -8.14 -9.10
CA GLY A 34 15.39 -9.23 -9.75
C GLY A 34 16.77 -8.87 -10.31
N GLU A 35 17.08 -7.59 -10.56
CA GLU A 35 18.44 -7.12 -10.90
C GLU A 35 19.38 -7.13 -9.69
N ALA A 36 18.86 -6.97 -8.47
CA ALA A 36 19.64 -6.99 -7.23
C ALA A 36 19.94 -8.41 -6.72
N TYR A 37 19.15 -9.41 -7.12
CA TYR A 37 19.30 -10.79 -6.64
C TYR A 37 20.06 -11.68 -7.62
N SER A 38 20.66 -12.76 -7.11
CA SER A 38 21.27 -13.81 -7.93
C SER A 38 20.25 -14.88 -8.33
N PHE A 39 20.64 -15.75 -9.28
CA PHE A 39 19.86 -16.95 -9.61
C PHE A 39 19.77 -17.86 -8.37
N PRO A 40 18.59 -18.45 -8.06
CA PRO A 40 17.38 -18.50 -8.89
C PRO A 40 16.37 -17.36 -8.67
N ASN A 41 16.53 -16.53 -7.64
CA ASN A 41 15.55 -15.50 -7.29
C ASN A 41 15.35 -14.47 -8.42
N SER A 42 16.43 -14.04 -9.06
CA SER A 42 16.36 -13.14 -10.23
C SER A 42 15.53 -13.72 -11.37
N PHE A 43 15.62 -15.02 -11.62
CA PHE A 43 14.87 -15.69 -12.69
C PHE A 43 13.36 -15.60 -12.46
N PHE A 44 12.91 -15.89 -11.24
CA PHE A 44 11.49 -15.89 -10.90
C PHE A 44 10.93 -14.47 -10.80
N MET A 45 11.66 -13.55 -10.18
CA MET A 45 11.26 -12.15 -10.03
C MET A 45 11.10 -11.44 -11.38
N LYS A 46 12.06 -11.60 -12.32
CA LYS A 46 11.97 -11.01 -13.66
C LYS A 46 10.87 -11.63 -14.54
N ARG A 47 10.32 -12.79 -14.16
CA ARG A 47 9.24 -13.50 -14.86
C ARG A 47 7.93 -13.51 -14.07
N ASN A 48 7.74 -12.53 -13.18
CA ASN A 48 6.59 -12.48 -12.27
C ASN A 48 5.22 -12.45 -12.98
N ASN A 49 5.16 -11.95 -14.22
CA ASN A 49 3.93 -11.91 -15.03
C ASN A 49 3.63 -13.23 -15.75
N ASN A 50 4.52 -14.23 -15.70
CA ASN A 50 4.25 -15.53 -16.31
C ASN A 50 3.26 -16.34 -15.45
N PRO A 51 2.11 -16.79 -16.01
CA PRO A 51 1.09 -17.52 -15.25
C PRO A 51 1.58 -18.82 -14.60
N LEU A 52 2.62 -19.46 -15.16
CA LEU A 52 3.22 -20.67 -14.60
C LEU A 52 4.22 -20.38 -13.47
N ILE A 53 4.80 -19.17 -13.46
CA ILE A 53 5.76 -18.74 -12.43
C ILE A 53 5.06 -18.08 -11.25
N ARG A 54 3.96 -17.36 -11.49
CA ARG A 54 3.23 -16.62 -10.46
C ARG A 54 2.89 -17.46 -9.23
N PRO A 55 2.37 -18.71 -9.33
CA PRO A 55 2.10 -19.54 -8.16
C PRO A 55 3.34 -19.83 -7.29
N LEU A 56 4.53 -19.84 -7.90
CA LEU A 56 5.80 -20.14 -7.21
C LEU A 56 6.30 -18.94 -6.37
N ILE A 57 5.97 -17.71 -6.75
CA ILE A 57 6.38 -16.50 -6.02
C ILE A 57 5.37 -16.08 -4.94
N VAL A 58 4.10 -16.51 -5.05
CA VAL A 58 3.03 -16.15 -4.09
C VAL A 58 3.39 -16.41 -2.62
N PRO A 59 3.96 -17.57 -2.23
CA PRO A 59 4.34 -17.80 -0.84
C PRO A 59 5.36 -16.77 -0.31
N ALA A 60 6.35 -16.40 -1.13
CA ALA A 60 7.35 -15.40 -0.77
C ALA A 60 6.73 -14.00 -0.65
N LEU A 61 5.78 -13.64 -1.53
CA LEU A 61 5.03 -12.39 -1.43
C LEU A 61 4.20 -12.34 -0.15
N ARG A 62 3.51 -13.44 0.20
CA ARG A 62 2.70 -13.53 1.43
C ARG A 62 3.50 -13.46 2.71
N ALA A 63 4.77 -13.85 2.68
CA ALA A 63 5.66 -13.81 3.85
C ALA A 63 6.01 -12.37 4.29
N ASN A 64 5.78 -11.36 3.45
CA ASN A 64 6.10 -9.97 3.76
C ASN A 64 4.84 -9.09 3.68
N ARG A 65 4.47 -8.48 4.82
CA ARG A 65 3.27 -7.63 4.93
C ARG A 65 3.25 -6.45 3.95
N TYR A 66 4.41 -5.89 3.61
CA TYR A 66 4.51 -4.77 2.67
C TYR A 66 4.22 -5.24 1.24
N LEU A 67 4.74 -6.42 0.86
CA LEU A 67 4.46 -7.00 -0.45
C LEU A 67 3.00 -7.43 -0.60
N VAL A 68 2.38 -7.92 0.48
CA VAL A 68 0.93 -8.17 0.52
C VAL A 68 0.15 -6.87 0.27
N ALA A 69 0.50 -5.78 0.94
CA ALA A 69 -0.18 -4.50 0.76
C ALA A 69 -0.05 -3.91 -0.65
N MET A 70 1.03 -4.26 -1.37
CA MET A 70 1.20 -3.89 -2.79
C MET A 70 0.46 -4.80 -3.77
N THR A 71 -0.11 -5.91 -3.29
CA THR A 71 -0.72 -6.94 -4.14
C THR A 71 -2.16 -7.25 -3.77
N THR A 72 -2.74 -6.62 -2.75
CA THR A 72 -4.14 -6.81 -2.38
C THR A 72 -4.82 -5.49 -2.05
N ASN A 73 -6.13 -5.43 -2.29
CA ASN A 73 -6.98 -4.40 -1.69
C ASN A 73 -7.07 -4.73 -0.19
N THR A 74 -6.36 -3.97 0.66
CA THR A 74 -6.32 -4.27 2.10
C THR A 74 -7.52 -3.67 2.81
N ARG A 75 -8.01 -4.36 3.84
CA ARG A 75 -9.20 -4.00 4.62
C ARG A 75 -8.83 -4.07 6.09
N ALA A 76 -8.87 -2.93 6.77
CA ALA A 76 -8.60 -2.82 8.19
C ALA A 76 -9.86 -2.39 8.93
N PHE A 77 -10.34 -3.20 9.86
CA PHE A 77 -11.43 -2.81 10.75
C PHE A 77 -10.87 -1.96 11.88
N THR A 78 -11.29 -0.69 11.95
CA THR A 78 -10.72 0.31 12.88
C THR A 78 -11.63 0.62 14.06
N GLY A 79 -12.84 0.05 14.08
CA GLY A 79 -13.74 0.16 15.22
C GLY A 79 -15.00 -0.67 15.04
N LEU A 80 -15.54 -1.14 16.17
CA LEU A 80 -16.80 -1.84 16.29
C LEU A 80 -17.44 -1.41 17.62
N HIS A 81 -18.69 -0.96 17.59
CA HIS A 81 -19.42 -0.56 18.79
C HIS A 81 -20.91 -0.90 18.70
N THR A 82 -21.54 -1.07 19.85
CA THR A 82 -22.97 -1.34 20.03
C THR A 82 -23.55 -0.44 21.13
N ASN A 83 -24.82 -0.61 21.47
CA ASN A 83 -25.42 -0.09 22.70
C ASN A 83 -25.08 -0.96 23.93
N GLU A 84 -23.80 -1.29 24.10
CA GLU A 84 -23.31 -2.18 25.18
C GLU A 84 -23.56 -1.65 26.60
N GLU A 85 -23.83 -0.36 26.76
CA GLU A 85 -24.15 0.27 28.05
C GLU A 85 -25.50 -0.16 28.64
N GLU A 86 -26.41 -0.75 27.83
CA GLU A 86 -27.76 -1.14 28.27
C GLU A 86 -27.79 -2.40 29.15
N GLY A 87 -26.71 -3.18 29.17
CA GLY A 87 -26.53 -4.33 30.06
C GLY A 87 -26.28 -5.66 29.36
N ILE A 88 -25.61 -6.58 30.04
CA ILE A 88 -25.15 -7.87 29.50
C ILE A 88 -26.27 -8.80 28.99
N ASN A 89 -27.50 -8.61 29.50
CA ASN A 89 -28.68 -9.39 29.14
C ASN A 89 -29.56 -8.69 28.09
N VAL A 90 -29.11 -7.55 27.55
CA VAL A 90 -29.82 -6.81 26.51
C VAL A 90 -29.20 -7.16 25.15
N VAL A 91 -30.05 -7.57 24.21
CA VAL A 91 -29.61 -7.88 22.85
C VAL A 91 -29.46 -6.56 22.09
N ALA A 92 -28.25 -6.28 21.60
CA ALA A 92 -27.98 -5.10 20.80
C ALA A 92 -28.89 -5.03 19.56
N ASP A 93 -29.64 -3.93 19.46
CA ASP A 93 -30.50 -3.58 18.34
C ASP A 93 -29.77 -2.72 17.30
N GLN A 94 -28.61 -2.17 17.66
CA GLN A 94 -27.73 -1.40 16.77
C GLN A 94 -26.28 -1.87 16.86
N ALA A 95 -25.58 -1.82 15.73
CA ALA A 95 -24.16 -2.09 15.64
C ALA A 95 -23.54 -1.23 14.55
N PHE A 96 -22.37 -0.68 14.83
CA PHE A 96 -21.65 0.22 13.94
C PHE A 96 -20.21 -0.23 13.81
N ALA A 97 -19.69 -0.25 12.59
CA ALA A 97 -18.31 -0.57 12.31
C ALA A 97 -17.64 0.53 11.47
N LYS A 98 -16.34 0.71 11.68
CA LYS A 98 -15.48 1.53 10.83
C LYS A 98 -14.45 0.64 10.16
N MET A 99 -14.22 0.89 8.88
CA MET A 99 -13.26 0.18 8.07
C MET A 99 -12.47 1.17 7.22
N ASP A 100 -11.17 0.93 7.13
CA ASP A 100 -10.25 1.57 6.19
C ASP A 100 -9.93 0.57 5.09
N ILE A 101 -10.07 1.00 3.84
CA ILE A 101 -9.78 0.17 2.67
C ILE A 101 -8.75 0.87 1.81
N ARG A 102 -7.63 0.18 1.56
CA ARG A 102 -6.59 0.65 0.64
C ARG A 102 -6.71 -0.12 -0.66
N LEU A 103 -7.05 0.59 -1.73
CA LEU A 103 -7.26 0.02 -3.05
C LEU A 103 -5.98 0.07 -3.88
N LEU A 104 -5.78 -0.96 -4.68
CA LEU A 104 -4.75 -0.98 -5.72
C LEU A 104 -5.13 -0.04 -6.88
N PRO A 105 -4.16 0.49 -7.65
CA PRO A 105 -4.40 1.43 -8.75
C PRO A 105 -5.39 0.99 -9.83
N ASN A 106 -5.58 -0.32 -10.00
CA ASN A 106 -6.49 -0.89 -10.99
C ASN A 106 -7.95 -1.03 -10.51
N THR A 107 -8.26 -0.65 -9.27
CA THR A 107 -9.59 -0.81 -8.67
C THR A 107 -10.16 0.56 -8.35
N THR A 108 -11.36 0.88 -8.86
CA THR A 108 -12.00 2.16 -8.52
C THR A 108 -12.75 2.08 -7.18
N PRO A 109 -12.79 3.17 -6.41
CA PRO A 109 -13.59 3.23 -5.19
C PRO A 109 -15.08 2.95 -5.42
N GLU A 110 -15.61 3.37 -6.56
CA GLU A 110 -17.02 3.19 -6.92
C GLU A 110 -17.35 1.70 -7.15
N GLU A 111 -16.55 1.00 -7.95
CA GLU A 111 -16.72 -0.45 -8.18
C GLU A 111 -16.58 -1.25 -6.89
N TYR A 112 -15.62 -0.87 -6.04
CA TYR A 112 -15.40 -1.54 -4.77
C TYR A 112 -16.56 -1.33 -3.80
N LEU A 113 -17.07 -0.10 -3.71
CA LEU A 113 -18.23 0.23 -2.87
C LEU A 113 -19.48 -0.55 -3.30
N GLU A 114 -19.74 -0.65 -4.60
CA GLU A 114 -20.87 -1.44 -5.10
C GLU A 114 -20.70 -2.93 -4.77
N LYS A 115 -19.47 -3.46 -4.80
CA LYS A 115 -19.19 -4.81 -4.36
C LYS A 115 -19.49 -5.01 -2.87
N LEU A 116 -19.08 -4.06 -2.02
CA LEU A 116 -19.33 -4.12 -0.59
C LEU A 116 -20.83 -4.02 -0.26
N LYS A 117 -21.58 -3.17 -0.97
CA LYS A 117 -23.04 -3.06 -0.80
C LYS A 117 -23.75 -4.39 -1.07
N LYS A 118 -23.38 -5.08 -2.16
CA LYS A 118 -23.92 -6.42 -2.47
C LYS A 118 -23.64 -7.44 -1.37
N VAL A 119 -22.48 -7.33 -0.71
CA VAL A 119 -22.10 -8.20 0.41
C VAL A 119 -22.83 -7.83 1.69
N ALA A 120 -23.20 -6.56 1.84
CA ALA A 120 -23.96 -6.05 2.98
C ALA A 120 -25.46 -6.39 2.92
N GLU A 121 -26.03 -6.55 1.72
CA GLU A 121 -27.46 -6.82 1.49
C GLU A 121 -28.03 -7.96 2.34
N PRO A 122 -27.43 -9.18 2.40
CA PRO A 122 -27.98 -10.28 3.19
C PRO A 122 -28.00 -10.01 4.71
N TYR A 123 -27.19 -9.07 5.18
CA TYR A 123 -27.06 -8.72 6.59
C TYR A 123 -27.87 -7.49 6.99
N GLY A 124 -28.47 -6.78 6.02
CA GLY A 124 -29.16 -5.52 6.25
C GLY A 124 -28.24 -4.40 6.73
N VAL A 125 -26.97 -4.42 6.32
CA VAL A 125 -25.98 -3.41 6.71
C VAL A 125 -26.00 -2.25 5.72
N GLU A 126 -26.11 -1.02 6.22
CA GLU A 126 -25.94 0.21 5.43
C GLU A 126 -24.47 0.63 5.42
N ILE A 127 -23.94 1.01 4.25
CA ILE A 127 -22.57 1.50 4.09
C ILE A 127 -22.59 2.98 3.73
N LYS A 128 -21.90 3.78 4.54
CA LYS A 128 -21.64 5.20 4.28
C LYS A 128 -20.14 5.47 4.12
N THR A 129 -19.77 6.10 3.00
CA THR A 129 -18.40 6.51 2.74
C THR A 129 -18.06 7.78 3.53
N ILE A 130 -16.94 7.76 4.27
CA ILE A 130 -16.43 8.93 5.04
C ILE A 130 -15.35 9.67 4.24
N GLY A 131 -14.50 8.93 3.54
CA GLY A 131 -13.46 9.48 2.65
C GLY A 131 -13.36 8.64 1.39
N ASN A 132 -13.11 9.30 0.27
CA ASN A 132 -12.91 8.65 -1.03
C ASN A 132 -11.67 9.29 -1.68
N ILE A 133 -10.60 8.51 -1.75
CA ILE A 133 -9.35 8.90 -2.39
C ILE A 133 -9.13 7.94 -3.55
N ARG A 134 -9.06 8.46 -4.78
CA ARG A 134 -8.83 7.64 -5.96
C ARG A 134 -7.36 7.23 -6.01
N PRO A 135 -7.03 5.93 -6.16
CA PRO A 135 -5.65 5.52 -6.29
C PRO A 135 -5.08 6.06 -7.62
N ASN A 136 -3.85 6.55 -7.58
CA ASN A 136 -3.17 7.15 -8.74
C ASN A 136 -1.66 6.94 -8.69
N SER A 137 -0.99 7.11 -9.83
CA SER A 137 0.47 7.00 -9.96
C SER A 137 1.00 8.01 -10.97
N SER A 138 2.30 8.33 -10.87
CA SER A 138 3.02 9.16 -11.85
C SER A 138 3.73 8.24 -12.86
N PRO A 139 3.93 8.67 -14.13
CA PRO A 139 4.67 7.88 -15.12
C PRO A 139 6.11 7.59 -14.69
N MET A 140 6.67 6.44 -15.05
CA MET A 140 8.05 6.07 -14.67
C MET A 140 9.11 6.47 -15.72
N ASP A 141 8.71 7.08 -16.83
CA ASP A 141 9.56 7.50 -17.94
C ASP A 141 9.79 9.02 -18.00
N SER A 142 9.24 9.76 -17.03
CA SER A 142 9.40 11.21 -16.92
C SER A 142 10.86 11.60 -16.67
N GLU A 143 11.21 12.84 -17.05
CA GLU A 143 12.53 13.37 -16.75
C GLU A 143 12.77 13.46 -15.24
N PHE A 144 11.75 13.85 -14.48
CA PHE A 144 11.86 13.92 -13.02
C PHE A 144 12.17 12.56 -12.40
N PHE A 145 11.52 11.48 -12.86
CA PHE A 145 11.83 10.13 -12.39
C PHE A 145 13.27 9.72 -12.75
N LYS A 146 13.74 10.03 -13.95
CA LYS A 146 15.12 9.71 -14.39
C LYS A 146 16.17 10.45 -13.56
N VAL A 147 15.95 11.73 -13.26
CA VAL A 147 16.85 12.52 -12.40
C VAL A 147 16.88 11.94 -10.99
N LEU A 148 15.71 11.70 -10.37
CA LEU A 148 15.62 11.06 -9.05
C LEU A 148 16.36 9.73 -9.03
N SER A 149 16.16 8.89 -10.05
CA SER A 149 16.79 7.58 -10.18
C SER A 149 18.31 7.69 -10.23
N ARG A 150 18.82 8.56 -11.12
CA ARG A 150 20.26 8.77 -11.31
C ARG A 150 20.93 9.26 -10.03
N ILE A 151 20.42 10.33 -9.42
CA ILE A 151 21.00 10.92 -8.20
C ILE A 151 20.97 9.94 -7.02
N SER A 152 19.89 9.15 -6.89
CA SER A 152 19.80 8.13 -5.83
C SER A 152 20.90 7.06 -5.99
N VAL A 153 21.11 6.56 -7.21
CA VAL A 153 22.12 5.53 -7.50
C VAL A 153 23.54 6.07 -7.38
N GLU A 154 23.80 7.31 -7.80
CA GLU A 154 25.10 7.97 -7.66
C GLU A 154 25.52 8.14 -6.19
N ASN A 155 24.56 8.44 -5.31
CA ASN A 155 24.81 8.60 -3.88
C ASN A 155 24.79 7.27 -3.11
N VAL A 156 24.13 6.24 -3.63
CA VAL A 156 24.06 4.91 -3.03
C VAL A 156 24.44 3.86 -4.09
N PRO A 157 25.75 3.68 -4.37
CA PRO A 157 26.19 2.72 -5.37
C PRO A 157 25.74 1.30 -5.07
N GLY A 158 25.24 0.60 -6.09
CA GLY A 158 24.69 -0.75 -5.95
C GLY A 158 23.23 -0.80 -5.47
N SER A 159 22.60 0.34 -5.22
CA SER A 159 21.15 0.41 -5.02
C SER A 159 20.39 0.16 -6.33
N VAL A 160 19.13 -0.29 -6.19
CA VAL A 160 18.20 -0.48 -7.31
C VAL A 160 17.05 0.49 -7.15
N VAL A 161 16.71 1.17 -8.24
CA VAL A 161 15.55 2.06 -8.29
C VAL A 161 14.34 1.28 -8.76
N THR A 162 13.25 1.41 -8.02
CA THR A 162 12.05 0.61 -8.23
C THR A 162 10.81 1.40 -7.80
N PRO A 163 9.69 1.32 -8.52
CA PRO A 163 8.44 1.92 -8.06
C PRO A 163 7.95 1.22 -6.80
N LEU A 164 7.50 2.01 -5.82
CA LEU A 164 6.90 1.49 -4.60
C LEU A 164 5.48 2.04 -4.47
N ILE A 165 4.50 1.15 -4.39
CA ILE A 165 3.15 1.51 -3.93
C ILE A 165 3.23 1.57 -2.40
N THR A 166 3.09 2.76 -1.85
CA THR A 166 3.03 2.93 -0.40
C THR A 166 1.64 2.54 0.12
N PRO A 167 1.54 1.76 1.22
CA PRO A 167 0.27 1.49 1.88
C PRO A 167 -0.27 2.72 2.63
N GLY A 168 0.60 3.71 2.90
CA GLY A 168 0.25 4.95 3.59
C GLY A 168 -0.36 5.98 2.64
N ASN A 169 -1.11 6.93 3.20
CA ASN A 169 -1.54 8.10 2.43
C ASN A 169 -0.40 9.10 2.28
N THR A 170 -0.34 9.80 1.14
CA THR A 170 0.60 10.90 0.92
C THR A 170 -0.10 12.02 0.15
N ASP A 171 0.37 13.25 0.32
CA ASP A 171 -0.19 14.40 -0.39
C ASP A 171 0.01 14.33 -1.91
N ASN A 172 0.91 13.45 -2.37
CA ASN A 172 1.13 13.16 -3.79
C ASN A 172 -0.17 12.78 -4.52
N THR A 173 -1.11 12.12 -3.83
CA THR A 173 -2.40 11.78 -4.43
C THR A 173 -3.15 13.02 -4.90
N TYR A 174 -3.20 14.07 -4.08
CA TYR A 174 -3.87 15.34 -4.42
C TYR A 174 -3.06 16.18 -5.40
N LEU A 175 -1.72 16.16 -5.31
CA LEU A 175 -0.86 16.86 -6.26
C LEU A 175 -1.01 16.30 -7.68
N ARG A 176 -1.15 14.97 -7.83
CA ARG A 176 -1.42 14.34 -9.14
C ARG A 176 -2.78 14.70 -9.69
N GLU A 177 -3.80 14.88 -8.85
CA GLU A 177 -5.14 15.28 -9.29
C GLU A 177 -5.16 16.66 -9.96
N ILE A 178 -4.26 17.57 -9.56
CA ILE A 178 -4.08 18.88 -10.21
C ILE A 178 -3.06 18.86 -11.36
N GLY A 179 -2.62 17.66 -11.78
CA GLY A 179 -1.74 17.47 -12.94
C GLY A 179 -0.24 17.53 -12.66
N LEU A 180 0.20 17.55 -11.40
CA LEU A 180 1.62 17.53 -11.06
C LEU A 180 2.19 16.10 -11.11
N GLN A 181 3.37 15.95 -11.71
CA GLN A 181 4.16 14.73 -11.58
C GLN A 181 4.93 14.76 -10.26
N CYS A 182 4.62 13.84 -9.35
CA CYS A 182 5.31 13.73 -8.07
C CYS A 182 5.59 12.27 -7.68
N TYR A 183 6.68 12.08 -6.95
CA TYR A 183 7.16 10.78 -6.48
C TYR A 183 7.46 10.86 -4.99
N GLY A 184 7.14 9.81 -4.25
CA GLY A 184 7.58 9.69 -2.86
C GLY A 184 9.05 9.27 -2.83
N LEU A 185 9.88 10.05 -2.15
CA LEU A 185 11.28 9.69 -1.89
C LEU A 185 11.56 9.97 -0.42
N THR A 186 11.96 8.93 0.31
CA THR A 186 12.60 9.07 1.62
C THR A 186 14.09 8.82 1.40
N PRO A 187 14.93 9.87 1.26
CA PRO A 187 16.30 9.73 0.75
C PRO A 187 17.27 9.27 1.86
N VAL A 188 16.92 8.22 2.58
CA VAL A 188 17.68 7.69 3.71
C VAL A 188 17.68 6.16 3.66
N LEU A 189 18.71 5.55 4.25
CA LEU A 189 18.85 4.10 4.31
C LEU A 189 18.32 3.62 5.65
N LEU A 190 17.07 3.15 5.66
CA LEU A 190 16.41 2.63 6.86
C LEU A 190 16.55 1.11 6.94
N THR A 191 16.91 0.63 8.11
CA THR A 191 16.69 -0.76 8.52
C THR A 191 15.20 -1.03 8.73
N SER A 192 14.80 -2.31 8.78
CA SER A 192 13.41 -2.69 9.10
C SER A 192 12.95 -2.16 10.46
N GLU A 193 13.87 -2.02 11.43
CA GLU A 193 13.59 -1.49 12.76
C GLU A 193 13.34 0.02 12.71
N GLU A 194 14.20 0.79 12.05
CA GLU A 194 14.01 2.24 11.88
C GLU A 194 12.75 2.57 11.07
N LEU A 195 12.47 1.81 10.01
CA LEU A 195 11.20 1.96 9.29
C LEU A 195 9.99 1.64 10.19
N GLY A 196 10.14 0.69 11.11
CA GLY A 196 9.12 0.31 12.08
C GLY A 196 8.92 1.34 13.21
N SER A 197 9.89 2.22 13.46
CA SER A 197 9.79 3.27 14.49
C SER A 197 9.06 4.52 14.02
N THR A 198 8.72 4.62 12.73
CA THR A 198 7.93 5.73 12.18
C THR A 198 6.57 5.81 12.88
N HIS A 199 6.21 6.97 13.43
CA HIS A 199 5.03 7.21 14.29
C HIS A 199 5.02 6.48 15.65
N SER A 200 6.17 6.01 16.13
CA SER A 200 6.31 5.45 17.49
C SER A 200 6.86 6.47 18.49
N ASP A 201 6.75 6.19 19.79
CA ASP A 201 7.20 7.08 20.87
C ASP A 201 8.68 7.47 20.78
N ASN A 202 9.52 6.62 20.19
CA ASN A 202 10.97 6.82 20.06
C ASN A 202 11.42 6.77 18.59
N GLU A 203 10.70 7.45 17.70
CA GLU A 203 11.15 7.64 16.32
C GLU A 203 12.53 8.34 16.27
N TYR A 204 13.45 7.83 15.46
CA TYR A 204 14.80 8.36 15.35
C TYR A 204 15.37 8.21 13.94
N LEU A 205 16.41 9.00 13.64
CA LEU A 205 17.18 8.93 12.40
C LEU A 205 18.66 9.18 12.69
N SER A 206 19.56 8.41 12.08
CA SER A 206 20.99 8.65 12.21
C SER A 206 21.41 9.98 11.57
N GLN A 207 22.43 10.63 12.13
CA GLN A 207 22.96 11.88 11.56
C GLN A 207 23.54 11.68 10.15
N ASP A 208 24.07 10.49 9.85
CA ASP A 208 24.58 10.16 8.53
C ASP A 208 23.45 10.04 7.51
N ASN A 209 22.32 9.45 7.89
CA ASN A 209 21.12 9.45 7.06
C ASN A 209 20.57 10.87 6.83
N LEU A 210 20.58 11.73 7.84
CA LEU A 210 20.17 13.14 7.67
C LEU A 210 21.07 13.88 6.66
N LYS A 211 22.39 13.69 6.74
CA LYS A 211 23.35 14.27 5.79
C LYS A 211 23.17 13.71 4.38
N LEU A 212 23.03 12.39 4.26
CA LEU A 212 22.80 11.72 2.98
C LEU A 212 21.51 12.21 2.33
N GLY A 213 20.41 12.25 3.08
CA GLY A 213 19.13 12.72 2.59
C GLY A 213 19.15 14.17 2.14
N THR A 214 19.80 15.04 2.91
CA THR A 214 19.99 16.45 2.52
C THR A 214 20.76 16.57 1.21
N LYS A 215 21.83 15.77 1.04
CA LYS A 215 22.65 15.76 -0.18
C LYS A 215 21.84 15.29 -1.40
N ILE A 216 21.13 14.17 -1.29
CA ILE A 216 20.29 13.61 -2.37
C ILE A 216 19.21 14.62 -2.78
N MET A 217 18.55 15.26 -1.82
CA MET A 217 17.54 16.28 -2.12
C MET A 217 18.14 17.51 -2.82
N PHE A 218 19.27 18.01 -2.34
CA PHE A 218 19.96 19.15 -2.96
C PHE A 218 20.37 18.83 -4.41
N GLU A 219 21.03 17.70 -4.64
CA GLU A 219 21.48 17.28 -5.97
C GLU A 219 20.31 16.99 -6.91
N THR A 220 19.19 16.50 -6.40
CA THR A 220 17.95 16.35 -7.18
C THR A 220 17.45 17.70 -7.67
N VAL A 221 17.40 18.72 -6.80
CA VAL A 221 16.97 20.08 -7.20
C VAL A 221 17.94 20.69 -8.21
N VAL A 222 19.25 20.54 -8.00
CA VAL A 222 20.26 21.03 -8.95
C VAL A 222 20.16 20.31 -10.29
N GLY A 223 20.00 18.98 -10.29
CA GLY A 223 19.93 18.17 -11.50
C GLY A 223 18.65 18.32 -12.33
N MET A 224 17.65 19.02 -11.79
CA MET A 224 16.42 19.39 -12.51
C MET A 224 16.51 20.77 -13.19
N ASN A 225 17.54 21.58 -12.88
CA ASN A 225 17.81 22.88 -13.51
C ASN A 225 18.81 22.74 -14.66
#